data_AF-I3IH73-F1
#
_entry.id   AF-I3IH73-F1
#
_cell.length_a   1.000
_cell.length_b   1.000
_cell.length_c   1.000
_cell.angle_alpha   90.00
_cell.angle_beta   90.00
_cell.angle_gamma   90.00
#
_symmetry.space_group_name_H-M   'P 1'
#
loop_
_entity.id
_entity.type
_entity.pdbx_description
1 polymer ?
#
loop_
_entity_poly.entity_id
_entity_poly.type
_entity_poly.pdbx_seq_one_letter_code
_entity_poly.pdbx_strand_id
1 'polypeptide(L)'
;MREWFEKNRIENDDEIVIQIIDQNNFKYKLIRESNFIIKTQQIQNKFDNSIDEQEALQHLDEIVNWTRTKEEIVKLSEFHRLIRQTSTIGERKRTIRRKASAKESAPPSVKVLLNRIYSGHCQICDFWFLKKDKNPYFETHHINPEKDDYIQNLLAVCGNCHNQFRYSNVRQEFKEGWISKVFFNDRVFEVNQIVFKQKFEEAAKKIFI
;
A
#
# COMPACT_ATOMS: atom_id res chain seq x y z
N MET A 1 -34.25 17.54 -5.09
CA MET A 1 -33.16 17.21 -6.05
C MET A 1 -32.61 18.44 -6.74
N ARG A 2 -33.40 19.23 -7.48
CA ARG A 2 -32.94 20.46 -8.16
C ARG A 2 -32.09 21.39 -7.28
N GLU A 3 -32.56 21.72 -6.08
CA GLU A 3 -31.81 22.54 -5.10
C GLU A 3 -30.44 21.95 -4.72
N TRP A 4 -30.30 20.62 -4.71
CA TRP A 4 -29.04 19.96 -4.44
C TRP A 4 -28.06 20.14 -5.62
N PHE A 5 -28.53 20.02 -6.86
CA PHE A 5 -27.69 20.28 -8.05
C PHE A 5 -27.22 21.73 -8.08
N GLU A 6 -28.12 22.68 -7.83
CA GLU A 6 -27.80 24.11 -7.78
C GLU A 6 -26.80 24.44 -6.66
N LYS A 7 -27.02 23.91 -5.44
CA LYS A 7 -26.10 24.08 -4.31
C LYS A 7 -24.71 23.50 -4.56
N ASN A 8 -24.64 22.36 -5.25
CA ASN A 8 -23.37 21.68 -5.54
C ASN A 8 -22.74 22.10 -6.88
N ARG A 9 -23.34 23.08 -7.59
CA ARG A 9 -22.86 23.60 -8.88
C ARG A 9 -22.55 22.49 -9.87
N ILE A 10 -23.50 21.57 -10.02
CA ILE A 10 -23.40 20.46 -10.97
C ILE A 10 -23.76 20.97 -12.35
N GLU A 11 -22.86 20.78 -13.31
CA GLU A 11 -23.03 21.14 -14.71
C GLU A 11 -23.43 19.91 -15.55
N ASN A 12 -23.80 20.12 -16.82
CA ASN A 12 -23.99 18.99 -17.73
C ASN A 12 -22.68 18.22 -17.88
N ASP A 13 -22.77 16.89 -17.99
CA ASP A 13 -21.65 15.95 -18.09
C ASP A 13 -20.80 15.79 -16.81
N ASP A 14 -21.16 16.45 -15.70
CA ASP A 14 -20.54 16.16 -14.39
C ASP A 14 -20.90 14.74 -13.93
N GLU A 15 -19.88 13.96 -13.57
CA GLU A 15 -20.07 12.67 -12.91
C GLU A 15 -20.38 12.84 -11.42
N ILE A 16 -21.21 11.93 -10.90
CA ILE A 16 -21.63 11.90 -9.50
C ILE A 16 -21.28 10.54 -8.90
N VAL A 17 -20.53 10.57 -7.82
CA VAL A 17 -20.27 9.40 -6.99
C VAL A 17 -21.46 9.20 -6.06
N ILE A 18 -22.06 8.01 -6.13
CA ILE A 18 -23.15 7.58 -5.26
C ILE A 18 -22.58 6.62 -4.22
N GLN A 19 -22.64 7.00 -2.96
CA GLN A 19 -22.25 6.14 -1.85
C GLN A 19 -23.49 5.58 -1.15
N ILE A 20 -23.50 4.27 -0.95
CA ILE A 20 -24.55 3.59 -0.21
C ILE A 20 -24.28 3.78 1.28
N ILE A 21 -25.16 4.51 1.98
CA ILE A 21 -25.08 4.68 3.44
C ILE A 21 -25.83 3.54 4.13
N ASP A 22 -27.04 3.26 3.65
CA ASP A 22 -27.91 2.21 4.18
C ASP A 22 -28.79 1.71 3.03
N GLN A 23 -28.51 0.50 2.55
CA GLN A 23 -29.24 -0.10 1.44
C GLN A 23 -30.68 -0.46 1.82
N ASN A 24 -30.92 -0.89 3.06
CA ASN A 24 -32.24 -1.32 3.52
C ASN A 24 -33.22 -0.15 3.61
N ASN A 25 -32.69 1.02 3.98
CA ASN A 25 -33.47 2.27 4.06
C ASN A 25 -33.28 3.18 2.84
N PHE A 26 -32.66 2.69 1.75
CA PHE A 26 -32.41 3.46 0.53
C PHE A 26 -31.73 4.82 0.78
N LYS A 27 -30.80 4.89 1.74
CA LYS A 27 -30.06 6.11 2.06
C LYS A 27 -28.75 6.14 1.28
N TYR A 28 -28.61 7.17 0.46
CA TYR A 28 -27.44 7.39 -0.39
C TYR A 28 -26.84 8.77 -0.14
N LYS A 29 -25.52 8.88 -0.30
CA LYS A 29 -24.81 10.16 -0.36
C LYS A 29 -24.42 10.42 -1.81
N LEU A 30 -24.82 11.57 -2.32
CA LEU A 30 -24.39 12.07 -3.62
C LEU A 30 -23.21 13.01 -3.41
N ILE A 31 -22.17 12.84 -4.23
CA ILE A 31 -20.96 13.67 -4.20
C ILE A 31 -20.55 13.91 -5.65
N ARG A 32 -20.27 15.17 -6.02
CA ARG A 32 -19.63 15.45 -7.32
C ARG A 32 -18.30 14.72 -7.38
N GLU A 33 -18.01 14.05 -8.49
CA GLU A 33 -16.81 13.23 -8.63
C GLU A 33 -15.52 14.02 -8.36
N SER A 34 -15.40 15.24 -8.90
CA SER A 34 -14.25 16.12 -8.65
C SER A 34 -14.01 16.37 -7.16
N ASN A 35 -15.07 16.64 -6.38
CA ASN A 35 -14.98 16.80 -4.93
C ASN A 35 -14.60 15.48 -4.24
N PHE A 36 -15.09 14.35 -4.76
CA PHE A 36 -14.73 13.03 -4.26
C PHE A 36 -13.24 12.75 -4.46
N ILE A 37 -12.72 13.02 -5.65
CA ILE A 37 -11.31 12.84 -6.01
C ILE A 37 -10.43 13.75 -5.16
N ILE A 38 -10.73 15.05 -5.07
CA ILE A 38 -9.93 16.02 -4.28
C ILE A 38 -9.86 15.58 -2.82
N LYS A 39 -11.00 15.22 -2.22
CA LYS A 39 -11.02 14.80 -0.81
C LYS A 39 -10.25 13.49 -0.62
N THR A 40 -10.37 12.54 -1.55
CA THR A 40 -9.60 11.29 -1.49
C THR A 40 -8.10 11.58 -1.54
N GLN A 41 -7.65 12.41 -2.48
CA GLN A 41 -6.23 12.80 -2.60
C GLN A 41 -5.71 13.49 -1.33
N GLN A 42 -6.52 14.32 -0.68
CA GLN A 42 -6.15 14.93 0.60
C GLN A 42 -5.92 13.87 1.69
N ILE A 43 -6.79 12.86 1.79
CA ILE A 43 -6.65 11.78 2.79
C ILE A 43 -5.44 10.90 2.43
N GLN A 44 -5.26 10.56 1.16
CA GLN A 44 -4.09 9.81 0.67
C GLN A 44 -2.78 10.55 0.96
N ASN A 45 -2.73 11.86 0.75
CA ASN A 45 -1.55 12.65 1.09
C ASN A 45 -1.25 12.62 2.60
N LYS A 46 -2.26 12.63 3.47
CA LYS A 46 -2.05 12.46 4.91
C LYS A 46 -1.54 11.07 5.26
N PHE A 47 -2.09 10.04 4.62
CA PHE A 47 -1.63 8.67 4.75
C PHE A 47 -0.15 8.54 4.36
N ASP A 48 0.24 9.05 3.19
CA ASP A 48 1.61 8.97 2.68
C ASP A 48 2.63 9.68 3.58
N ASN A 49 2.21 10.77 4.24
CA ASN A 49 3.06 11.59 5.12
C ASN A 49 2.89 11.29 6.62
N SER A 50 2.27 10.16 6.97
CA SER A 50 2.08 9.79 8.38
C SER A 50 3.42 9.59 9.11
N ILE A 51 3.52 10.09 10.33
CA ILE A 51 4.74 10.08 11.15
C ILE A 51 5.00 8.72 11.80
N ASP A 52 3.95 7.92 12.04
CA ASP A 52 4.03 6.60 12.63
C ASP A 52 2.94 5.65 12.10
N GLU A 53 3.03 4.37 12.49
CA GLU A 53 2.14 3.30 12.00
C GLU A 53 0.70 3.44 12.55
N GLN A 54 0.52 4.11 13.70
CA GLN A 54 -0.80 4.33 14.28
C GLN A 54 -1.55 5.41 13.51
N GLU A 55 -0.90 6.52 13.18
CA GLU A 55 -1.45 7.58 12.34
C GLU A 55 -1.73 7.07 10.92
N ALA A 56 -0.79 6.31 10.33
CA ALA A 56 -1.00 5.70 9.02
C ALA A 56 -2.24 4.77 9.02
N LEU A 57 -2.45 4.01 10.11
CA LEU A 57 -3.63 3.16 10.24
C LEU A 57 -4.92 3.99 10.31
N GLN A 58 -4.92 5.08 11.08
CA GLN A 58 -6.08 5.98 11.17
C GLN A 58 -6.44 6.59 9.82
N HIS A 59 -5.45 7.03 9.04
CA HIS A 59 -5.69 7.58 7.71
C HIS A 59 -6.16 6.51 6.72
N LEU A 60 -5.65 5.26 6.80
CA LEU A 60 -6.17 4.16 6.00
C LEU A 60 -7.65 3.90 6.31
N ASP A 61 -8.01 3.87 7.60
CA ASP A 61 -9.41 3.75 8.04
C ASP A 61 -10.26 4.96 7.59
N GLU A 62 -9.68 6.16 7.53
CA GLU A 62 -10.34 7.35 6.95
C GLU A 62 -10.64 7.13 5.46
N ILE A 63 -9.72 6.54 4.68
CA ILE A 63 -9.96 6.20 3.27
C ILE A 63 -11.06 5.15 3.14
N VAL A 64 -11.04 4.10 3.96
CA VAL A 64 -12.09 3.05 3.99
C VAL A 64 -13.47 3.66 4.24
N ASN A 65 -13.58 4.49 5.27
CA ASN A 65 -14.84 5.14 5.63
C ASN A 65 -15.30 6.16 4.60
N TRP A 66 -14.36 6.94 4.04
CA TRP A 66 -14.64 7.93 3.01
C TRP A 66 -15.13 7.29 1.73
N THR A 67 -14.44 6.24 1.24
CA THR A 67 -14.78 5.54 -0.01
C THR A 67 -15.96 4.58 0.14
N ARG A 68 -16.41 4.30 1.37
CA ARG A 68 -17.46 3.30 1.69
C ARG A 68 -17.19 1.93 1.06
N THR A 69 -15.91 1.58 0.97
CA THR A 69 -15.44 0.35 0.33
C THR A 69 -14.83 -0.57 1.38
N LYS A 70 -14.77 -1.87 1.09
CA LYS A 70 -14.13 -2.85 1.98
C LYS A 70 -12.63 -2.57 2.13
N GLU A 71 -12.10 -2.70 3.34
CA GLU A 71 -10.67 -2.54 3.64
C GLU A 71 -9.78 -3.37 2.69
N GLU A 72 -10.20 -4.60 2.38
CA GLU A 72 -9.50 -5.49 1.44
C GLU A 72 -9.25 -4.86 0.07
N ILE A 73 -10.19 -4.07 -0.44
CA ILE A 73 -10.05 -3.42 -1.75
C ILE A 73 -9.21 -2.15 -1.59
N VAL A 74 -9.43 -1.38 -0.52
CA VAL A 74 -8.70 -0.14 -0.24
C VAL A 74 -7.21 -0.41 -0.08
N LYS A 75 -6.80 -1.38 0.72
CA LYS A 75 -5.37 -1.69 0.92
C LYS A 75 -4.68 -2.09 -0.39
N LEU A 76 -5.34 -2.85 -1.26
CA LEU A 76 -4.78 -3.25 -2.55
C LEU A 76 -4.73 -2.07 -3.54
N SER A 77 -5.75 -1.22 -3.51
CA SER A 77 -5.81 -0.01 -4.33
C SER A 77 -4.73 1.00 -3.94
N GLU A 78 -4.53 1.24 -2.65
CA GLU A 78 -3.47 2.12 -2.14
C GLU A 78 -2.08 1.55 -2.44
N PHE A 79 -1.88 0.24 -2.28
CA PHE A 79 -0.65 -0.43 -2.68
C PHE A 79 -0.35 -0.23 -4.17
N HIS A 80 -1.35 -0.39 -5.02
CA HIS A 80 -1.24 -0.13 -6.46
C HIS A 80 -1.00 1.34 -6.80
N ARG A 81 -1.65 2.28 -6.11
CA ARG A 81 -1.41 3.72 -6.26
C ARG A 81 0.05 4.06 -5.99
N LEU A 82 0.62 3.55 -4.91
CA LEU A 82 2.01 3.80 -4.54
C LEU A 82 3.01 3.19 -5.55
N ILE A 83 2.73 2.01 -6.10
CA ILE A 83 3.52 1.43 -7.22
C ILE A 83 3.53 2.36 -8.43
N ARG A 84 2.38 2.96 -8.78
CA ARG A 84 2.29 3.88 -9.93
C ARG A 84 3.03 5.19 -9.68
N GLN A 85 2.94 5.73 -8.47
CA GLN A 85 3.68 6.93 -8.08
C GLN A 85 5.20 6.73 -8.14
N THR A 86 5.71 5.55 -7.78
CA THR A 86 7.15 5.27 -7.85
C THR A 86 7.62 5.05 -9.29
N SER A 87 6.76 4.49 -10.14
CA SER A 87 7.04 4.25 -11.57
C SER A 87 7.13 5.55 -12.39
N THR A 88 6.41 6.61 -11.99
CA THR A 88 6.47 7.94 -12.64
C THR A 88 7.64 8.81 -12.16
N ILE A 89 8.36 8.41 -11.11
CA ILE A 89 9.53 9.11 -10.56
C ILE A 89 10.84 8.67 -11.26
N GLY A 90 10.75 7.95 -12.39
CA GLY A 90 11.87 7.39 -13.14
C GLY A 90 12.97 8.35 -13.63
N GLU A 91 12.86 9.67 -13.45
CA GLU A 91 13.87 10.64 -13.92
C GLU A 91 14.13 11.86 -13.02
N ARG A 92 13.68 11.89 -11.75
CA ARG A 92 14.12 12.98 -10.86
C ARG A 92 15.51 12.70 -10.32
N LYS A 93 16.48 13.41 -10.92
CA LYS A 93 17.90 13.50 -10.55
C LYS A 93 18.14 13.16 -9.09
N ARG A 94 18.94 12.11 -8.88
CA ARG A 94 19.66 11.78 -7.64
C ARG A 94 20.18 13.05 -7.00
N THR A 95 19.39 13.64 -6.13
CA THR A 95 19.91 14.63 -5.20
C THR A 95 20.52 13.77 -4.13
N ILE A 96 21.86 13.68 -4.13
CA ILE A 96 22.63 13.06 -3.06
C ILE A 96 22.31 13.83 -1.79
N ARG A 97 21.19 13.51 -1.13
CA ARG A 97 20.99 13.85 0.26
C ARG A 97 22.02 13.01 1.00
N ARG A 98 23.12 13.64 1.39
CA ARG A 98 24.02 13.08 2.40
C ARG A 98 23.15 12.69 3.60
N LYS A 99 22.84 11.40 3.75
CA LYS A 99 22.13 10.92 4.93
C LYS A 99 23.16 10.55 5.96
N ALA A 100 23.16 11.35 7.01
CA ALA A 100 23.72 11.00 8.30
C ALA A 100 23.24 9.60 8.70
N SER A 101 24.11 8.87 9.37
CA SER A 101 23.90 7.55 9.93
C SER A 101 22.66 7.49 10.84
N ALA A 102 21.50 7.18 10.26
CA ALA A 102 20.34 6.70 10.99
C ALA A 102 19.68 5.66 10.09
N LYS A 103 19.65 4.42 10.57
CA LYS A 103 19.09 3.23 9.94
C LYS A 103 17.67 3.53 9.47
N GLU A 104 17.51 3.81 8.18
CA GLU A 104 16.29 4.43 7.68
C GLU A 104 15.16 3.40 7.61
N SER A 105 14.15 3.62 8.45
CA SER A 105 12.98 2.75 8.56
C SER A 105 12.03 3.07 7.42
N ALA A 106 11.53 2.03 6.73
CA ALA A 106 10.50 2.19 5.70
C ALA A 106 9.32 3.09 6.16
N PRO A 107 8.69 3.86 5.25
CA PRO A 107 7.59 4.76 5.57
C PRO A 107 6.45 4.03 6.31
N PRO A 108 5.83 4.67 7.32
CA PRO A 108 4.76 4.05 8.09
C PRO A 108 3.57 3.58 7.23
N SER A 109 3.20 4.36 6.21
CA SER A 109 2.16 4.00 5.24
C SER A 109 2.44 2.67 4.53
N VAL A 110 3.67 2.49 4.05
CA VAL A 110 4.09 1.26 3.38
C VAL A 110 4.09 0.08 4.36
N LYS A 111 4.59 0.27 5.58
CA LYS A 111 4.57 -0.78 6.61
C LYS A 111 3.15 -1.22 6.95
N VAL A 112 2.22 -0.28 7.10
CA VAL A 112 0.80 -0.58 7.36
C VAL A 112 0.22 -1.38 6.19
N LEU A 113 0.48 -1.01 4.94
CA LEU A 113 0.00 -1.78 3.79
C LEU A 113 0.60 -3.18 3.74
N LEU A 114 1.91 -3.33 3.94
CA LEU A 114 2.56 -4.64 4.01
C LEU A 114 1.94 -5.50 5.12
N ASN A 115 1.73 -4.92 6.30
CA ASN A 115 1.09 -5.60 7.41
C ASN A 115 -0.34 -6.03 7.08
N ARG A 116 -1.15 -5.15 6.49
CA ARG A 116 -2.56 -5.45 6.14
C ARG A 116 -2.68 -6.45 4.99
N ILE A 117 -1.73 -6.48 4.06
CA ILE A 117 -1.73 -7.38 2.91
C ILE A 117 -1.22 -8.78 3.27
N TYR A 118 -0.12 -8.86 4.03
CA TYR A 118 0.53 -10.12 4.36
C TYR A 118 0.17 -10.64 5.75
N SER A 119 -0.44 -9.83 6.61
CA SER A 119 -0.90 -10.22 7.95
C SER A 119 0.20 -10.90 8.79
N GLY A 120 1.44 -10.42 8.64
CA GLY A 120 2.64 -10.97 9.28
C GLY A 120 3.23 -12.23 8.64
N HIS A 121 2.60 -12.80 7.61
CA HIS A 121 3.16 -13.91 6.85
C HIS A 121 4.42 -13.47 6.10
N CYS A 122 5.53 -14.16 6.38
CA CYS A 122 6.78 -13.95 5.65
C CYS A 122 6.56 -14.20 4.14
N GLN A 123 6.96 -13.24 3.30
CA GLN A 123 6.84 -13.38 1.85
C GLN A 123 7.70 -14.51 1.25
N ILE A 124 8.62 -15.10 2.01
CA ILE A 124 9.57 -16.11 1.52
C ILE A 124 9.21 -17.52 2.01
N CYS A 125 8.89 -17.66 3.30
CA CYS A 125 8.69 -18.97 3.93
C CYS A 125 7.32 -19.11 4.61
N ASP A 126 6.45 -18.11 4.51
CA ASP A 126 5.11 -18.07 5.10
C ASP A 126 5.05 -18.19 6.65
N PHE A 127 6.20 -18.26 7.34
CA PHE A 127 6.24 -18.28 8.80
C PHE A 127 5.79 -16.94 9.41
N TRP A 128 5.02 -17.01 10.50
CA TRP A 128 4.52 -15.86 11.24
C TRP A 128 4.18 -16.23 12.69
N PHE A 129 4.05 -15.20 13.54
CA PHE A 129 3.56 -15.33 14.91
C PHE A 129 3.01 -13.99 15.42
N LEU A 130 2.27 -14.02 16.53
CA LEU A 130 1.78 -12.82 17.19
C LEU A 130 2.74 -12.36 18.29
N LYS A 131 2.96 -11.05 18.38
CA LYS A 131 3.60 -10.40 19.52
C LYS A 131 2.68 -10.45 20.75
N LYS A 132 3.21 -10.04 21.90
CA LYS A 132 2.44 -9.93 23.17
C LYS A 132 1.20 -9.03 23.06
N ASP A 133 1.25 -8.01 22.21
CA ASP A 133 0.16 -7.08 21.91
C ASP A 133 -0.88 -7.66 20.93
N LYS A 134 -0.76 -8.94 20.55
CA LYS A 134 -1.58 -9.67 19.57
C LYS A 134 -1.47 -9.14 18.14
N ASN A 135 -0.52 -8.26 17.84
CA ASN A 135 -0.23 -7.86 16.47
C ASN A 135 0.74 -8.85 15.81
N PRO A 136 0.60 -9.15 14.51
CA PRO A 136 1.56 -9.99 13.79
C PRO A 136 2.97 -9.40 13.82
N TYR A 137 3.97 -10.26 13.93
CA TYR A 137 5.38 -9.87 13.84
C TYR A 137 5.92 -10.10 12.43
N PHE A 138 6.56 -9.08 11.87
CA PHE A 138 7.44 -9.19 10.71
C PHE A 138 8.50 -8.08 10.77
N GLU A 139 9.56 -8.25 10.01
CA GLU A 139 10.59 -7.24 9.78
C GLU A 139 10.49 -6.77 8.33
N THR A 140 10.69 -5.47 8.12
CA THR A 140 10.79 -4.93 6.76
C THR A 140 12.24 -5.05 6.29
N HIS A 141 12.44 -5.68 5.15
CA HIS A 141 13.75 -5.85 4.53
C HIS A 141 13.84 -5.07 3.22
N HIS A 142 14.86 -4.24 3.09
CA HIS A 142 15.23 -3.58 1.84
C HIS A 142 16.02 -4.54 0.95
N ILE A 143 15.47 -4.85 -0.23
CA ILE A 143 16.11 -5.69 -1.24
C ILE A 143 17.44 -5.07 -1.69
N ASN A 144 17.44 -3.75 -1.91
CA ASN A 144 18.64 -2.96 -2.14
C ASN A 144 18.71 -1.79 -1.13
N PRO A 145 19.62 -1.84 -0.15
CA PRO A 145 19.78 -0.79 0.85
C PRO A 145 20.17 0.59 0.31
N GLU A 146 20.74 0.66 -0.90
CA GLU A 146 21.18 1.91 -1.53
C GLU A 146 20.05 2.61 -2.31
N LYS A 147 18.87 2.00 -2.37
CA LYS A 147 17.70 2.54 -3.06
C LYS A 147 16.67 3.04 -2.06
N ASP A 148 15.86 4.01 -2.51
CA ASP A 148 14.77 4.58 -1.72
C ASP A 148 13.73 3.53 -1.30
N ASP A 149 12.89 3.91 -0.33
CA ASP A 149 11.86 3.07 0.30
C ASP A 149 10.60 2.88 -0.56
N TYR A 150 10.75 2.71 -1.87
CA TYR A 150 9.61 2.37 -2.72
C TYR A 150 9.16 0.92 -2.47
N ILE A 151 7.87 0.66 -2.63
CA ILE A 151 7.25 -0.63 -2.28
C ILE A 151 7.97 -1.82 -2.92
N GLN A 152 8.36 -1.72 -4.19
CA GLN A 152 9.03 -2.84 -4.89
C GLN A 152 10.46 -3.13 -4.35
N ASN A 153 11.04 -2.24 -3.53
CA ASN A 153 12.32 -2.45 -2.85
C ASN A 153 12.16 -3.07 -1.45
N LEU A 154 10.94 -3.29 -0.97
CA LEU A 154 10.65 -3.69 0.40
C LEU A 154 10.00 -5.06 0.46
N LEU A 155 10.38 -5.86 1.45
CA LEU A 155 9.76 -7.14 1.77
C LEU A 155 9.33 -7.20 3.24
N ALA A 156 8.17 -7.81 3.50
CA ALA A 156 7.76 -8.27 4.83
C ALA A 156 8.27 -9.70 5.06
N VAL A 157 9.19 -9.87 6.00
CA VAL A 157 9.87 -11.15 6.26
C VAL A 157 9.90 -11.49 7.74
N CYS A 158 10.03 -12.77 8.08
CA CYS A 158 10.33 -13.17 9.45
C CYS A 158 11.81 -12.92 9.78
N GLY A 159 12.16 -12.89 11.08
CA GLY A 159 13.54 -12.65 11.52
C GLY A 159 14.56 -13.67 10.98
N ASN A 160 14.15 -14.91 10.72
CA ASN A 160 15.02 -15.91 10.12
C ASN A 160 15.36 -15.60 8.66
N CYS A 161 14.36 -15.24 7.85
CA CYS A 161 14.59 -14.83 6.46
C CYS A 161 15.34 -13.50 6.39
N HIS A 162 15.06 -12.56 7.29
CA HIS A 162 15.80 -11.30 7.36
C HIS A 162 17.29 -11.52 7.67
N ASN A 163 17.60 -12.39 8.64
CA ASN A 163 18.99 -12.75 8.94
C ASN A 163 19.66 -13.52 7.78
N GLN A 164 18.91 -14.36 7.05
CA GLN A 164 19.46 -15.02 5.85
C GLN A 164 19.88 -13.99 4.79
N PHE A 165 19.10 -12.93 4.55
CA PHE A 165 19.52 -11.86 3.65
C PHE A 165 20.85 -11.19 4.07
N ARG A 166 21.12 -11.14 5.37
CA ARG A 166 22.32 -10.48 5.91
C ARG A 166 23.56 -11.39 5.91
N TYR A 167 23.38 -12.66 6.22
CA TYR A 167 24.49 -13.56 6.58
C TYR A 167 24.69 -14.75 5.64
N SER A 168 23.77 -15.01 4.71
CA SER A 168 23.91 -16.11 3.73
C SER A 168 24.46 -15.62 2.38
N ASN A 169 24.81 -16.55 1.50
CA ASN A 169 25.06 -16.25 0.10
C ASN A 169 23.73 -16.02 -0.60
N VAL A 170 23.40 -14.75 -0.88
CA VAL A 170 22.11 -14.36 -1.47
C VAL A 170 22.23 -14.17 -2.96
N ARG A 171 21.35 -14.83 -3.73
CA ARG A 171 21.06 -14.49 -5.12
C ARG A 171 19.57 -14.21 -5.27
N GLN A 172 19.20 -13.31 -6.18
CA GLN A 172 17.82 -12.87 -6.38
C GLN A 172 17.47 -12.93 -7.87
N GLU A 173 16.23 -13.28 -8.18
CA GLU A 173 15.68 -13.24 -9.54
C GLU A 173 14.44 -12.35 -9.56
N PHE A 174 14.36 -11.50 -10.59
CA PHE A 174 13.29 -10.52 -10.74
C PHE A 174 12.40 -10.87 -11.93
N LYS A 175 11.09 -10.64 -11.77
CA LYS A 175 10.08 -10.70 -12.82
C LYS A 175 9.29 -9.39 -12.78
N GLU A 176 9.22 -8.68 -13.91
CA GLU A 176 8.43 -7.44 -14.05
C GLU A 176 8.75 -6.38 -12.98
N GLY A 177 10.03 -6.27 -12.59
CA GLY A 177 10.48 -5.31 -11.57
C GLY A 177 10.28 -5.75 -10.12
N TRP A 178 9.71 -6.94 -9.87
CA TRP A 178 9.53 -7.51 -8.54
C TRP A 178 10.47 -8.68 -8.31
N ILE A 179 10.99 -8.85 -7.10
CA ILE A 179 11.69 -10.08 -6.73
C ILE A 179 10.69 -11.24 -6.78
N SER A 180 11.04 -12.27 -7.54
CA SER A 180 10.21 -13.45 -7.79
C SER A 180 10.77 -14.69 -7.11
N LYS A 181 12.10 -14.78 -7.00
CA LYS A 181 12.79 -15.86 -6.27
C LYS A 181 13.97 -15.29 -5.49
N VAL A 182 14.25 -15.92 -4.36
CA VAL A 182 15.46 -15.70 -3.57
C VAL A 182 16.15 -17.03 -3.31
N PHE A 183 17.47 -17.00 -3.41
CA PHE A 183 18.35 -18.12 -3.15
C PHE A 183 19.13 -17.80 -1.88
N PHE A 184 19.01 -18.66 -0.87
CA PHE A 184 19.81 -18.58 0.35
C PHE A 184 20.75 -19.79 0.39
N ASN A 185 22.02 -19.56 0.06
CA ASN A 185 22.97 -20.63 -0.27
C ASN A 185 22.40 -21.49 -1.42
N ASP A 186 22.24 -22.80 -1.20
CA ASP A 186 21.76 -23.74 -2.22
C ASP A 186 20.22 -23.91 -2.22
N ARG A 187 19.50 -23.21 -1.34
CA ARG A 187 18.04 -23.32 -1.21
C ARG A 187 17.33 -22.22 -1.98
N VAL A 188 16.30 -22.60 -2.71
CA VAL A 188 15.49 -21.70 -3.53
C VAL A 188 14.14 -21.48 -2.87
N PHE A 189 13.68 -20.24 -2.85
CA PHE A 189 12.36 -19.87 -2.37
C PHE A 189 11.66 -18.98 -3.39
N GLU A 190 10.41 -19.27 -3.68
CA GLU A 190 9.54 -18.35 -4.41
C GLU A 190 9.06 -17.24 -3.48
N VAL A 191 9.04 -16.01 -3.99
CA VAL A 191 8.59 -14.86 -3.21
C VAL A 191 7.10 -14.63 -3.46
N ASN A 192 6.31 -14.70 -2.40
CA ASN A 192 4.90 -14.38 -2.38
C ASN A 192 4.69 -12.87 -2.58
N GLN A 193 4.55 -12.47 -3.84
CA GLN A 193 4.18 -11.11 -4.23
C GLN A 193 2.68 -11.02 -4.49
N ILE A 194 2.00 -10.09 -3.81
CA ILE A 194 0.58 -9.85 -4.00
C ILE A 194 0.23 -9.48 -5.44
N VAL A 195 1.14 -8.81 -6.16
CA VAL A 195 0.93 -8.35 -7.54
C VAL A 195 0.78 -9.49 -8.55
N PHE A 196 1.27 -10.69 -8.24
CA PHE A 196 1.12 -11.86 -9.11
C PHE A 196 -0.18 -12.63 -8.85
N LYS A 197 -1.04 -12.16 -7.92
CA LYS A 197 -2.33 -12.79 -7.62
C LYS A 197 -3.46 -12.13 -8.38
N GLN A 198 -4.36 -12.92 -8.97
CA GLN A 198 -5.52 -12.45 -9.74
C GLN A 198 -6.39 -11.41 -9.00
N LYS A 199 -6.58 -11.60 -7.68
CA LYS A 199 -7.34 -10.66 -6.83
C LYS A 199 -6.76 -9.24 -6.80
N PHE A 200 -5.46 -9.08 -7.02
CA PHE A 200 -4.81 -7.78 -7.06
C PHE A 200 -5.22 -7.00 -8.31
N GLU A 201 -5.21 -7.64 -9.48
CA GLU A 201 -5.63 -7.01 -10.75
C GLU A 201 -7.09 -6.54 -10.72
N GLU A 202 -7.97 -7.31 -10.08
CA GLU A 202 -9.38 -6.95 -9.93
C GLU A 202 -9.60 -5.78 -8.97
N ALA A 203 -8.82 -5.70 -7.89
CA ALA A 203 -8.92 -4.61 -6.92
C ALA A 203 -8.32 -3.30 -7.45
N ALA A 204 -7.22 -3.40 -8.21
CA ALA A 204 -6.54 -2.26 -8.84
C ALA A 204 -7.43 -1.46 -9.82
N LYS A 205 -8.52 -2.07 -10.33
CA LYS A 205 -9.47 -1.46 -11.26
C LYS A 205 -10.68 -0.79 -10.59
N LYS A 206 -10.86 -0.91 -9.26
CA LYS A 206 -12.16 -0.69 -8.62
C LYS A 206 -12.36 0.61 -7.85
N ILE A 207 -11.31 1.34 -7.46
CA ILE A 207 -11.48 2.52 -6.60
C ILE A 207 -11.07 3.83 -7.28
N PHE A 208 -10.07 3.81 -8.17
CA PHE A 208 -9.54 5.01 -8.80
C PHE A 208 -9.34 4.75 -10.30
N ILE A 209 -10.41 4.96 -11.07
CA ILE A 209 -10.26 5.41 -12.47
C ILE A 209 -9.70 6.82 -12.42
#